data_AF-A0A7S1EGE1-F1
#
_entry.id   AF-A0A7S1EGE1-F1
#
_cell.length_a   1.000
_cell.length_b   1.000
_cell.length_c   1.000
_cell.angle_alpha   90.00
_cell.angle_beta   90.00
_cell.angle_gamma   90.00
#
_symmetry.space_group_name_H-M   'P 1'
#
loop_
_entity.id
_entity.type
_entity.pdbx_description
1 polymer ?
#
loop_
_entity_poly.entity_id
_entity_poly.type
_entity_poly.pdbx_seq_one_letter_code
_entity_poly.pdbx_strand_id
1 'polypeptide(L)'
;PTLQDKNTYPYFARTIPSDSITAKAAAFLCAHWEFRNIAVVYVDDMFGKGYASKFESFASGFGGAGVQILTAQPFTKGSSESISSAVQAADGFGARIIVVIVYMEDLALMLDAAEQAGMTGVRGYAWVAADLQSAPEWALDTSDPERYARLVGGWVYLKTLIPREKQVLFNEVKSLAPVQDVQSSVN
;
A
#
# COMPACT_ATOMS: atom_id res chain seq x y z
N PRO A 1 -9.14 -0.31 9.42
CA PRO A 1 -10.36 -1.17 9.61
C PRO A 1 -10.94 -1.17 11.04
N THR A 2 -10.11 -1.04 12.06
CA THR A 2 -10.47 -1.11 13.49
C THR A 2 -11.59 -0.15 13.91
N LEU A 3 -11.60 1.07 13.37
CA LEU A 3 -12.60 2.10 13.71
C LEU A 3 -14.03 1.80 13.21
N GLN A 4 -14.25 0.69 12.50
CA GLN A 4 -15.58 0.29 12.04
C GLN A 4 -16.41 -0.43 13.12
N ASP A 5 -15.78 -0.93 14.18
CA ASP A 5 -16.48 -1.61 15.26
C ASP A 5 -17.37 -0.64 16.04
N LYS A 6 -18.70 -0.81 15.90
CA LYS A 6 -19.70 0.03 16.58
C LYS A 6 -19.89 -0.29 18.05
N ASN A 7 -19.43 -1.44 18.51
CA ASN A 7 -19.43 -1.77 19.93
C ASN A 7 -18.34 -0.97 20.65
N THR A 8 -17.15 -0.88 20.05
CA THR A 8 -16.03 -0.11 20.59
C THR A 8 -16.15 1.39 20.30
N TYR A 9 -16.66 1.77 19.12
CA TYR A 9 -16.74 3.15 18.64
C TYR A 9 -18.17 3.53 18.17
N PRO A 10 -19.15 3.64 19.08
CA PRO A 10 -20.57 3.82 18.73
C PRO A 10 -20.83 5.10 17.94
N TYR A 11 -20.08 6.17 18.20
CA TYR A 11 -20.25 7.48 17.57
C TYR A 11 -19.29 7.74 16.40
N PHE A 12 -18.40 6.81 16.07
CA PHE A 12 -17.44 7.04 14.99
C PHE A 12 -18.12 6.99 13.62
N ALA A 13 -17.89 8.02 12.81
CA ALA A 13 -18.34 8.10 11.42
C ALA A 13 -17.19 8.63 10.56
N ARG A 14 -17.16 8.23 9.28
CA ARG A 14 -16.16 8.69 8.31
C ARG A 14 -16.76 8.77 6.91
N THR A 15 -16.20 9.64 6.10
CA THR A 15 -16.57 9.83 4.68
C THR A 15 -15.69 9.02 3.73
N ILE A 16 -14.48 8.64 4.15
CA ILE A 16 -13.61 7.70 3.45
C ILE A 16 -14.07 6.25 3.71
N PRO A 17 -14.10 5.36 2.69
CA PRO A 17 -14.45 3.96 2.91
C PRO A 17 -13.47 3.27 3.87
N SER A 18 -13.87 2.11 4.40
CA SER A 18 -12.92 1.31 5.16
C SER A 18 -11.82 0.73 4.30
N ASP A 19 -10.63 0.68 4.87
CA ASP A 19 -9.53 -0.13 4.33
C ASP A 19 -9.87 -1.63 4.24
N SER A 20 -10.92 -2.11 4.93
CA SER A 20 -11.46 -3.46 4.72
C SER A 20 -12.06 -3.64 3.31
N ILE A 21 -12.57 -2.58 2.69
CA ILE A 21 -13.12 -2.62 1.33
C ILE A 21 -11.99 -2.69 0.32
N THR A 22 -10.96 -1.85 0.48
CA THR A 22 -9.78 -1.86 -0.39
C THR A 22 -8.99 -3.16 -0.23
N ALA A 23 -8.90 -3.71 1.00
CA ALA A 23 -8.31 -5.03 1.25
C ALA A 23 -9.07 -6.17 0.53
N LYS A 24 -10.40 -6.11 0.52
CA LYS A 24 -11.23 -7.06 -0.23
C LYS A 24 -10.99 -6.96 -1.74
N ALA A 25 -10.88 -5.74 -2.27
CA ALA A 25 -10.59 -5.51 -3.67
C ALA A 25 -9.19 -6.02 -4.06
N ALA A 26 -8.17 -5.79 -3.24
CA ALA A 26 -6.83 -6.32 -3.44
C ALA A 26 -6.81 -7.85 -3.48
N ALA A 27 -7.49 -8.50 -2.52
CA ALA A 27 -7.60 -9.96 -2.48
C ALA A 27 -8.35 -10.52 -3.71
N PHE A 28 -9.45 -9.88 -4.11
CA PHE A 28 -10.18 -10.25 -5.31
C PHE A 28 -9.32 -10.13 -6.58
N LEU A 29 -8.55 -9.05 -6.70
CA LEU A 29 -7.67 -8.82 -7.84
C LEU A 29 -6.58 -9.88 -7.93
N CYS A 30 -5.95 -10.20 -6.80
CA CYS A 30 -4.96 -11.28 -6.72
C CYS A 30 -5.56 -12.62 -7.15
N ALA A 31 -6.77 -12.95 -6.70
CA ALA A 31 -7.45 -14.18 -7.10
C ALA A 31 -7.81 -14.19 -8.58
N HIS A 32 -8.29 -13.06 -9.12
CA HIS A 32 -8.69 -12.90 -10.51
C HIS A 32 -7.52 -13.06 -11.49
N TRP A 33 -6.34 -12.54 -11.15
CA TRP A 33 -5.11 -12.72 -11.93
C TRP A 33 -4.34 -13.99 -11.60
N GLU A 34 -4.93 -14.86 -10.79
CA GLU A 34 -4.35 -16.13 -10.42
C GLU A 34 -3.02 -16.05 -9.67
N PHE A 35 -2.82 -14.98 -8.91
CA PHE A 35 -1.69 -14.83 -8.01
C PHE A 35 -1.86 -15.78 -6.82
N ARG A 36 -1.25 -16.96 -6.91
CA ARG A 36 -1.39 -18.02 -5.89
C ARG A 36 -0.43 -17.83 -4.70
N ASN A 37 0.79 -17.38 -4.94
CA ASN A 37 1.86 -17.32 -3.94
C ASN A 37 2.26 -15.86 -3.70
N ILE A 38 1.83 -15.31 -2.57
CA ILE A 38 1.97 -13.88 -2.27
C ILE A 38 2.79 -13.68 -1.00
N ALA A 39 3.69 -12.70 -1.03
CA ALA A 39 4.27 -12.11 0.17
C ALA A 39 3.53 -10.81 0.51
N VAL A 40 3.31 -10.56 1.79
CA VAL A 40 2.74 -9.30 2.29
C VAL A 40 3.85 -8.53 3.00
N VAL A 41 4.03 -7.25 2.69
CA VAL A 41 4.90 -6.33 3.43
C VAL A 41 4.04 -5.19 3.95
N TYR A 42 4.09 -4.91 5.25
CA TYR A 42 3.14 -3.97 5.87
C TYR A 42 3.79 -3.12 6.97
N VAL A 43 3.32 -1.88 7.12
CA VAL A 43 3.74 -1.01 8.21
C VAL A 43 3.28 -1.56 9.57
N ASP A 44 4.17 -1.62 10.56
CA ASP A 44 3.94 -2.25 11.86
C ASP A 44 3.10 -1.37 12.81
N ASP A 45 1.92 -0.97 12.36
CA ASP A 45 0.97 -0.18 13.14
C ASP A 45 -0.46 -0.72 13.02
N MET A 46 -1.43 0.00 13.60
CA MET A 46 -2.83 -0.42 13.58
C MET A 46 -3.43 -0.44 12.17
N PHE A 47 -2.97 0.44 11.28
CA PHE A 47 -3.42 0.48 9.89
C PHE A 47 -2.89 -0.74 9.13
N GLY A 48 -1.57 -0.94 9.13
CA GLY A 48 -0.94 -2.04 8.40
C GLY A 48 -1.38 -3.41 8.89
N LYS A 49 -1.39 -3.65 10.21
CA LYS A 49 -1.88 -4.90 10.81
C LYS A 49 -3.35 -5.16 10.48
N GLY A 50 -4.17 -4.12 10.62
CA GLY A 50 -5.61 -4.22 10.36
C GLY A 50 -5.90 -4.55 8.90
N TYR A 51 -5.18 -3.92 7.98
CA TYR A 51 -5.32 -4.19 6.55
C TYR A 51 -4.84 -5.60 6.20
N ALA A 52 -3.63 -5.98 6.62
CA ALA A 52 -3.03 -7.28 6.34
C ALA A 52 -3.95 -8.43 6.79
N SER A 53 -4.49 -8.33 8.01
CA SER A 53 -5.45 -9.29 8.55
C SER A 53 -6.73 -9.39 7.70
N LYS A 54 -7.28 -8.27 7.23
CA LYS A 54 -8.46 -8.29 6.35
C LYS A 54 -8.13 -8.85 4.97
N PHE A 55 -6.98 -8.49 4.41
CA PHE A 55 -6.51 -9.03 3.14
C PHE A 55 -6.40 -10.56 3.22
N GLU A 56 -5.74 -11.10 4.23
CA GLU A 56 -5.61 -12.55 4.47
C GLU A 56 -6.97 -13.26 4.59
N SER A 57 -7.88 -12.67 5.37
CA SER A 57 -9.23 -13.20 5.53
C SER A 57 -10.02 -13.24 4.22
N PHE A 58 -9.81 -12.30 3.30
CA PHE A 58 -10.47 -12.31 2.00
C PHE A 58 -9.74 -13.17 0.96
N ALA A 59 -8.40 -13.17 0.97
CA ALA A 59 -7.54 -13.92 0.07
C ALA A 59 -7.81 -15.43 0.16
N SER A 60 -8.04 -15.93 1.38
CA SER A 60 -8.45 -17.32 1.62
C SER A 60 -9.85 -17.67 1.10
N GLY A 61 -10.73 -16.68 0.94
CA GLY A 61 -12.12 -16.88 0.52
C GLY A 61 -12.37 -16.72 -0.99
N PHE A 62 -11.40 -16.22 -1.76
CA PHE A 62 -11.56 -15.99 -3.20
C PHE A 62 -10.90 -17.11 -4.05
N GLY A 63 -11.68 -17.71 -4.95
CA GLY A 63 -11.22 -18.68 -5.97
C GLY A 63 -11.22 -20.15 -5.50
N GLY A 64 -11.27 -21.09 -6.46
CA GLY A 64 -11.31 -22.53 -6.16
C GLY A 64 -10.00 -23.14 -5.65
N ALA A 65 -8.87 -22.44 -5.82
CA ALA A 65 -7.54 -22.85 -5.35
C ALA A 65 -6.95 -21.97 -4.23
N GLY A 66 -7.64 -20.88 -3.86
CA GLY A 66 -7.19 -19.91 -2.85
C GLY A 66 -5.95 -19.10 -3.23
N VAL A 67 -5.83 -17.90 -2.64
CA VAL A 67 -4.58 -17.14 -2.62
C VAL A 67 -3.83 -17.51 -1.34
N GLN A 68 -2.61 -18.03 -1.47
CA GLN A 68 -1.76 -18.39 -0.35
C GLN A 68 -0.80 -17.24 -0.01
N ILE A 69 -0.82 -16.82 1.24
CA ILE A 69 0.17 -15.90 1.79
C ILE A 69 1.33 -16.74 2.32
N LEU A 70 2.49 -16.64 1.66
CA LEU A 70 3.70 -17.37 2.05
C LEU A 70 4.40 -16.74 3.25
N THR A 71 4.31 -15.41 3.35
CA THR A 71 4.96 -14.64 4.40
C THR A 71 4.28 -13.28 4.56
N ALA A 72 4.26 -12.76 5.78
CA ALA A 72 3.83 -11.41 6.09
C ALA A 72 4.92 -10.71 6.92
N GLN A 73 5.58 -9.71 6.35
CA GLN A 73 6.75 -9.03 6.91
C GLN A 73 6.38 -7.62 7.38
N PRO A 74 6.44 -7.33 8.68
CA PRO A 74 6.25 -5.99 9.20
C PRO A 74 7.48 -5.11 8.94
N PHE A 75 7.27 -3.81 8.79
CA PHE A 75 8.35 -2.82 8.82
C PHE A 75 7.99 -1.60 9.69
N THR A 76 9.01 -0.96 10.24
CA THR A 76 8.87 0.28 11.03
C THR A 76 8.78 1.49 10.11
N LYS A 77 7.72 2.30 10.28
CA LYS A 77 7.52 3.57 9.54
C LYS A 77 8.80 4.45 9.59
N GLY A 78 9.24 4.95 8.45
CA GLY A 78 10.40 5.83 8.32
C GLY A 78 11.78 5.17 8.50
N SER A 79 11.87 3.86 8.73
CA SER A 79 13.16 3.15 8.83
C SER A 79 13.50 2.44 7.53
N SER A 80 14.47 2.97 6.78
CA SER A 80 15.00 2.35 5.56
C SER A 80 15.58 0.97 5.82
N GLU A 81 16.22 0.74 6.97
CA GLU A 81 16.81 -0.55 7.34
C GLU A 81 15.71 -1.59 7.58
N SER A 82 14.64 -1.21 8.29
CA SER A 82 13.51 -2.10 8.55
C SER A 82 12.76 -2.44 7.27
N ILE A 83 12.53 -1.45 6.40
CA ILE A 83 11.92 -1.63 5.07
C ILE A 83 12.76 -2.60 4.23
N SER A 84 14.07 -2.35 4.13
CA SER A 84 14.99 -3.21 3.35
C SER A 84 15.00 -4.64 3.86
N SER A 85 15.01 -4.82 5.18
CA SER A 85 14.97 -6.14 5.82
C SER A 85 13.66 -6.87 5.52
N ALA A 86 12.52 -6.17 5.58
CA ALA A 86 11.21 -6.75 5.28
C ALA A 86 11.08 -7.16 3.80
N VAL A 87 11.59 -6.33 2.88
CA VAL A 87 11.64 -6.64 1.43
C VAL A 87 12.50 -7.87 1.15
N GLN A 88 13.71 -7.95 1.72
CA GLN A 88 14.58 -9.10 1.56
C GLN A 88 13.96 -10.38 2.15
N ALA A 89 13.33 -10.28 3.33
CA ALA A 89 12.64 -11.41 3.95
C ALA A 89 11.44 -11.88 3.11
N ALA A 90 10.76 -10.98 2.39
CA ALA A 90 9.67 -11.34 1.47
C ALA A 90 10.15 -12.18 0.28
N ASP A 91 11.36 -11.94 -0.23
CA ASP A 91 11.94 -12.73 -1.34
C ASP A 91 12.33 -14.16 -0.92
N GLY A 92 12.72 -14.35 0.35
CA GLY A 92 13.23 -15.63 0.86
C GLY A 92 12.26 -16.82 0.75
N PHE A 93 10.96 -16.55 0.50
CA PHE A 93 9.92 -17.57 0.36
C PHE A 93 9.55 -17.87 -1.10
N GLY A 94 10.22 -17.26 -2.08
CA GLY A 94 9.97 -17.49 -3.51
C GLY A 94 8.70 -16.86 -4.06
N ALA A 95 8.06 -15.96 -3.29
CA ALA A 95 6.95 -15.16 -3.78
C ALA A 95 7.45 -14.19 -4.86
N ARG A 96 6.75 -14.17 -6.01
CA ARG A 96 6.98 -13.18 -7.08
C ARG A 96 5.93 -12.07 -7.07
N ILE A 97 4.89 -12.23 -6.25
CA ILE A 97 3.84 -11.25 -6.06
C ILE A 97 3.95 -10.70 -4.65
N ILE A 98 4.10 -9.38 -4.52
CA ILE A 98 4.28 -8.70 -3.24
C ILE A 98 3.14 -7.71 -3.06
N VAL A 99 2.31 -7.91 -2.04
CA VAL A 99 1.30 -6.94 -1.63
C VAL A 99 1.92 -6.02 -0.59
N VAL A 100 1.97 -4.72 -0.87
CA VAL A 100 2.53 -3.72 0.05
C VAL A 100 1.45 -2.86 0.65
N ILE A 101 1.47 -2.75 1.98
CA ILE A 101 0.59 -1.89 2.78
C ILE A 101 1.47 -0.85 3.44
N VAL A 102 1.61 0.29 2.76
CA VAL A 102 2.66 1.28 3.02
C VAL A 102 2.04 2.67 3.03
N TYR A 103 2.59 3.55 3.86
CA TYR A 103 2.24 4.96 3.79
C TYR A 103 2.96 5.63 2.62
N MET A 104 2.39 6.72 2.10
CA MET A 104 2.94 7.42 0.94
C MET A 104 4.37 7.92 1.20
N GLU A 105 4.67 8.30 2.44
CA GLU A 105 5.97 8.81 2.89
C GLU A 105 7.09 7.75 2.84
N ASP A 106 6.76 6.47 3.02
CA ASP A 106 7.74 5.37 3.04
C ASP A 106 7.92 4.73 1.66
N LEU A 107 7.11 5.13 0.67
CA LEU A 107 7.07 4.45 -0.61
C LEU A 107 8.39 4.58 -1.39
N ALA A 108 9.04 5.75 -1.36
CA ALA A 108 10.32 5.94 -2.03
C ALA A 108 11.38 4.98 -1.46
N LEU A 109 11.44 4.85 -0.13
CA LEU A 109 12.33 3.90 0.54
C LEU A 109 12.00 2.44 0.18
N MET A 110 10.71 2.12 0.03
CA MET A 110 10.26 0.79 -0.42
C MET A 110 10.68 0.48 -1.86
N LEU A 111 10.59 1.46 -2.75
CA LEU A 111 11.01 1.33 -4.15
C LEU A 111 12.53 1.16 -4.26
N ASP A 112 13.30 1.94 -3.48
CA ASP A 112 14.75 1.80 -3.38
C ASP A 112 15.14 0.41 -2.87
N ALA A 113 14.48 -0.08 -1.82
CA ALA A 113 14.71 -1.41 -1.28
C ALA A 113 14.39 -2.52 -2.28
N ALA A 114 13.28 -2.39 -3.04
CA ALA A 114 12.90 -3.34 -4.09
C ALA A 114 13.95 -3.38 -5.22
N GLU A 115 14.47 -2.21 -5.64
CA GLU A 115 15.51 -2.12 -6.66
C GLU A 115 16.82 -2.75 -6.18
N GLN A 116 17.25 -2.45 -4.95
CA GLN A 116 18.47 -3.00 -4.35
C GLN A 116 18.38 -4.52 -4.15
N ALA A 117 17.20 -5.05 -3.81
CA ALA A 117 16.95 -6.48 -3.73
C ALA A 117 16.82 -7.13 -5.12
N GLY A 118 16.78 -6.35 -6.21
CA GLY A 118 16.56 -6.85 -7.55
C GLY A 118 15.15 -7.42 -7.76
N MET A 119 14.18 -6.98 -6.98
CA MET A 119 12.78 -7.43 -7.03
C MET A 119 11.97 -6.54 -7.99
N THR A 120 12.40 -6.45 -9.25
CA THR A 120 11.84 -5.54 -10.25
C THR A 120 10.95 -6.26 -11.27
N GLY A 121 10.12 -5.51 -12.01
CA GLY A 121 9.24 -6.07 -13.04
C GLY A 121 9.98 -6.84 -14.13
N VAL A 122 11.16 -6.35 -14.53
CA VAL A 122 12.03 -7.02 -15.52
C VAL A 122 12.59 -8.35 -15.03
N ARG A 123 12.54 -8.61 -13.71
CA ARG A 123 12.95 -9.88 -13.08
C ARG A 123 11.74 -10.76 -12.71
N GLY A 124 10.55 -10.40 -13.21
CA GLY A 124 9.33 -11.19 -13.03
C GLY A 124 8.62 -10.96 -11.69
N TYR A 125 8.91 -9.86 -10.99
CA TYR A 125 8.19 -9.48 -9.78
C TYR A 125 7.01 -8.57 -10.11
N ALA A 126 5.89 -8.78 -9.41
CA ALA A 126 4.77 -7.87 -9.39
C ALA A 126 4.51 -7.36 -7.97
N TRP A 127 4.25 -6.07 -7.85
CA TRP A 127 3.99 -5.37 -6.60
C TRP A 127 2.57 -4.80 -6.63
N VAL A 128 1.77 -5.12 -5.63
CA VAL A 128 0.39 -4.63 -5.51
C VAL A 128 0.36 -3.67 -4.33
N ALA A 129 0.28 -2.38 -4.62
CA ALA A 129 0.19 -1.34 -3.61
C ALA A 129 -1.25 -1.15 -3.13
N ALA A 130 -1.47 -1.49 -1.87
CA ALA A 130 -2.75 -1.40 -1.21
C ALA A 130 -3.03 0.05 -0.76
N ASP A 131 -4.12 0.61 -1.29
CA ASP A 131 -4.74 1.87 -0.82
C ASP A 131 -3.84 3.12 -0.93
N LEU A 132 -3.09 3.24 -2.03
CA LEU A 132 -2.39 4.48 -2.33
C LEU A 132 -3.37 5.53 -2.90
N GLN A 133 -3.37 6.71 -2.27
CA GLN A 133 -4.28 7.81 -2.64
C GLN A 133 -4.00 8.40 -4.03
N SER A 134 -2.79 8.19 -4.57
CA SER A 134 -2.38 8.63 -5.90
C SER A 134 -1.32 7.71 -6.48
N ALA A 135 -1.20 7.69 -7.82
CA ALA A 135 0.01 7.18 -8.45
C ALA A 135 1.19 8.03 -7.95
N PRO A 136 2.27 7.41 -7.48
CA PRO A 136 3.35 8.12 -6.83
C PRO A 136 4.38 8.57 -7.88
N GLU A 137 3.94 9.40 -8.84
CA GLU A 137 4.82 9.91 -9.91
C GLU A 137 6.10 10.54 -9.34
N TRP A 138 5.99 11.22 -8.20
CA TRP A 138 7.12 11.81 -7.47
C TRP A 138 8.09 10.77 -6.88
N ALA A 139 7.61 9.59 -6.50
CA ALA A 139 8.46 8.55 -5.88
C ALA A 139 9.13 7.67 -6.94
N LEU A 140 8.63 7.69 -8.18
CA LEU A 140 9.09 6.84 -9.28
C LEU A 140 10.23 7.47 -10.10
N ASP A 141 10.75 8.63 -9.67
CA ASP A 141 11.79 9.42 -10.34
C ASP A 141 11.66 9.40 -11.87
N THR A 142 10.68 10.13 -12.39
CA THR A 142 10.41 10.20 -13.83
C THR A 142 11.55 10.84 -14.64
N SER A 143 12.62 11.32 -13.99
CA SER A 143 13.80 11.86 -14.66
C SER A 143 14.76 10.78 -15.16
N ASP A 144 14.64 9.54 -14.65
CA ASP A 144 15.30 8.34 -15.17
C ASP A 144 14.25 7.40 -15.80
N PRO A 145 14.01 7.50 -17.12
CA PRO A 145 13.04 6.67 -17.82
C PRO A 145 13.31 5.17 -17.74
N GLU A 146 14.58 4.76 -17.62
CA GLU A 146 14.91 3.34 -17.52
C GLU A 146 14.57 2.81 -16.14
N ARG A 147 14.90 3.56 -15.08
CA ARG A 147 14.49 3.24 -13.71
C ARG A 147 12.98 3.18 -13.58
N TYR A 148 12.30 4.18 -14.13
CA TYR A 148 10.84 4.21 -14.21
C TYR A 148 10.28 2.96 -14.90
N ALA A 149 10.80 2.58 -16.07
CA ALA A 149 10.35 1.38 -16.78
C ALA A 149 10.59 0.08 -16.00
N ARG A 150 11.73 -0.03 -15.30
CA ARG A 150 12.07 -1.20 -14.46
C ARG A 150 11.15 -1.34 -13.24
N LEU A 151 10.77 -0.23 -12.62
CA LEU A 151 9.95 -0.20 -11.42
C LEU A 151 8.46 -0.26 -11.76
N VAL A 152 7.96 0.58 -12.67
CA VAL A 152 6.51 0.68 -12.96
C VAL A 152 5.96 -0.55 -13.68
N GLY A 153 6.77 -1.25 -14.48
CA GLY A 153 6.36 -2.45 -15.22
C GLY A 153 5.87 -3.60 -14.34
N GLY A 154 6.09 -3.55 -13.01
CA GLY A 154 5.62 -4.54 -12.06
C GLY A 154 4.58 -4.04 -11.06
N TRP A 155 4.26 -2.74 -10.99
CA TRP A 155 3.42 -2.20 -9.91
C TRP A 155 1.95 -1.99 -10.32
N VAL A 156 1.04 -2.48 -9.49
CA VAL A 156 -0.41 -2.27 -9.59
C VAL A 156 -0.87 -1.45 -8.40
N TYR A 157 -1.61 -0.38 -8.66
CA TYR A 157 -2.10 0.54 -7.64
C TYR A 157 -3.63 0.50 -7.53
N LEU A 158 -4.15 0.30 -6.33
CA LEU A 158 -5.58 0.48 -6.05
C LEU A 158 -5.83 1.88 -5.50
N LYS A 159 -6.53 2.71 -6.28
CA LYS A 159 -6.92 4.06 -5.90
C LYS A 159 -8.41 4.13 -5.57
N THR A 160 -8.74 4.65 -4.39
CA THR A 160 -10.12 5.01 -4.07
C THR A 160 -10.51 6.27 -4.85
N LEU A 161 -11.47 6.15 -5.78
CA LEU A 161 -12.00 7.29 -6.53
C LEU A 161 -13.06 8.03 -5.70
N ILE A 162 -12.78 9.28 -5.35
CA ILE A 162 -13.82 10.21 -4.89
C ILE A 162 -14.55 10.71 -6.16
N PRO A 163 -15.88 10.51 -6.30
CA PRO A 163 -16.63 11.02 -7.45
C PRO A 163 -16.40 12.52 -7.64
N ARG A 164 -16.27 12.98 -8.90
CA ARG A 164 -15.93 14.37 -9.27
C ARG A 164 -16.76 15.42 -8.52
N GLU A 165 -18.05 15.16 -8.34
CA GLU A 165 -19.00 16.04 -7.64
C GLU A 165 -18.61 16.31 -6.18
N LYS A 166 -17.97 15.34 -5.52
CA LYS A 166 -17.49 15.48 -4.13
C LYS A 166 -16.07 16.04 -4.03
N GLN A 167 -15.32 16.08 -5.12
CA GLN A 167 -13.97 16.66 -5.16
C GLN A 167 -14.02 18.20 -5.04
N VAL A 168 -15.06 18.85 -5.59
CA VAL A 168 -15.26 20.29 -5.49
C VAL A 168 -15.38 20.73 -4.02
N LEU A 169 -16.24 20.04 -3.26
CA LEU A 169 -16.41 20.26 -1.82
C LEU A 169 -15.11 20.05 -1.03
N PHE A 170 -14.32 19.03 -1.37
CA PHE A 170 -13.03 18.78 -0.70
C PHE A 170 -11.99 19.87 -0.99
N ASN A 171 -11.97 20.40 -2.22
CA ASN A 171 -11.06 21.48 -2.60
C ASN A 171 -11.45 22.81 -1.94
N GLU A 172 -12.74 23.10 -1.84
CA GLU A 172 -13.25 24.26 -1.08
C GLU A 172 -12.87 24.15 0.41
N VAL A 173 -13.07 22.99 1.04
CA VAL A 173 -12.68 22.80 2.45
C VAL A 173 -11.17 22.93 2.67
N LYS A 174 -10.33 22.44 1.76
CA LYS A 174 -8.87 22.65 1.82
C LYS A 174 -8.50 24.13 1.68
N SER A 175 -9.21 24.89 0.84
CA SER A 175 -8.99 26.33 0.68
C SER A 175 -9.41 27.16 1.91
N LEU A 176 -10.24 26.59 2.78
CA LEU A 176 -10.74 27.22 4.01
C LEU A 176 -9.90 26.89 5.24
N ALA A 177 -8.97 25.92 5.16
CA ALA A 177 -8.06 25.62 6.25
C ALA A 177 -6.91 26.65 6.25
N PRO A 178 -6.67 27.38 7.36
CA PRO A 178 -5.53 28.29 7.42
C PRO A 178 -4.24 27.47 7.34
N VAL A 179 -3.42 27.77 6.33
CA VAL A 179 -2.02 27.36 6.26
C VAL A 179 -1.31 28.09 7.40
N GLN A 180 -1.12 27.42 8.54
CA GLN A 180 -0.08 27.84 9.47
C GLN A 180 1.23 27.29 8.96
N ASP A 181 1.95 28.14 8.22
CA ASP A 181 3.38 28.00 8.02
C ASP A 181 4.06 28.01 9.39
N VAL A 182 4.55 26.85 9.83
CA VAL A 182 5.61 26.81 10.85
C VAL A 182 6.94 26.95 10.11
N GLN A 183 7.17 28.14 9.57
CA GLN A 183 8.53 28.68 9.51
C GLN A 183 8.75 29.43 10.84
N SER A 184 9.39 28.77 11.79
CA SER A 184 10.09 29.45 12.87
C SER A 184 11.56 29.06 12.81
N SER A 185 12.29 29.84 12.04
CA SER A 185 13.67 30.23 12.32
C SER A 185 13.90 30.39 13.81
N VAL A 186 14.85 29.64 14.38
CA VAL A 186 15.68 30.11 15.48
C VAL A 186 17.12 29.66 15.20
N ASN A 187 17.98 30.68 15.24
CA ASN A 187 19.44 30.71 15.25
C ASN A 187 20.15 29.55 15.96
#